data_AF-A0A969M3B8-F1
#
_entry.id   AF-A0A969M3B8-F1
#
_cell.length_a   1.000
_cell.length_b   1.000
_cell.length_c   1.000
_cell.angle_alpha   90.00
_cell.angle_beta   90.00
_cell.angle_gamma   90.00
#
_symmetry.space_group_name_H-M   'P 1'
#
loop_
_entity.id
_entity.type
_entity.pdbx_description
1 polymer ?
#
loop_
_entity_poly.entity_id
_entity_poly.type
_entity_poly.pdbx_seq_one_letter_code
_entity_poly.pdbx_strand_id
1 'polypeptide(L)'
;MSTTLSAGDIAIIGMNADNPDDFSFVLLTDVTAGTEITFTDSGWKSSGGFRANEGAKKWTAATDLSAGTVINFVADAAQFTTANDSNVGTAGLNLSADGDQLIAFQGASSAPVLLFALSTHGNSFSDASDSNSTALPTGLTLDVTALARGAGAPGAEWDNVVYVGPTSGTKEELLAAIGNAANWSGSDSILVQIKTDFSVTSGAAPQTIGFADESLSVAAAEGDAGTTVFTFTVERAGGTTGEVSFSGTIALGATDAADFAGGAPTTFDGTIPAGATSATVTVTVAGDTEAEDAESFSLTLTTVANDDAAIDISIDSAAATAQATILDDDSAIGVDVGGITILDMAESLQVRLTPRSPPRRSP
;
A
#
# COMPACT_ATOMS: atom_id res chain seq x y z
N MET A 1 -25.25 -1.06 9.47
CA MET A 1 -25.05 -2.09 8.43
C MET A 1 -23.99 -3.00 8.96
N SER A 2 -24.18 -4.32 8.95
CA SER A 2 -23.15 -5.27 9.41
C SER A 2 -21.91 -5.23 8.53
N THR A 3 -20.73 -5.45 9.10
CA THR A 3 -19.47 -5.50 8.36
C THR A 3 -19.47 -6.72 7.43
N THR A 4 -19.09 -6.50 6.16
CA THR A 4 -18.81 -7.59 5.21
C THR A 4 -17.36 -8.02 5.40
N LEU A 5 -17.15 -9.31 5.64
CA LEU A 5 -15.83 -9.88 5.92
C LEU A 5 -15.29 -10.66 4.72
N SER A 6 -13.97 -10.82 4.70
CA SER A 6 -13.19 -11.56 3.71
C SER A 6 -12.17 -12.48 4.39
N ALA A 7 -11.53 -13.34 3.61
CA ALA A 7 -10.52 -14.27 4.14
C ALA A 7 -9.42 -13.51 4.90
N GLY A 8 -9.13 -13.97 6.13
CA GLY A 8 -8.12 -13.36 7.01
C GLY A 8 -8.58 -12.14 7.80
N ASP A 9 -9.83 -11.68 7.67
CA ASP A 9 -10.41 -10.65 8.57
C ASP A 9 -10.66 -11.17 10.00
N ILE A 10 -10.59 -12.49 10.18
CA ILE A 10 -10.49 -13.16 11.47
C ILE A 10 -9.43 -14.26 11.41
N ALA A 11 -9.01 -14.76 12.57
CA ALA A 11 -8.20 -15.97 12.67
C ALA A 11 -8.67 -16.84 13.83
N ILE A 12 -8.77 -18.16 13.59
CA ILE A 12 -9.01 -19.14 14.66
C ILE A 12 -7.67 -19.38 15.36
N ILE A 13 -7.63 -19.19 16.69
CA ILE A 13 -6.41 -19.20 17.49
C ILE A 13 -6.38 -20.33 18.54
N GLY A 14 -7.40 -21.18 18.56
CA GLY A 14 -7.38 -22.41 19.33
C GLY A 14 -8.67 -23.20 19.20
N MET A 15 -8.56 -24.50 19.45
CA MET A 15 -9.63 -25.49 19.37
C MET A 15 -9.35 -26.59 20.40
N ASN A 16 -10.34 -26.92 21.22
CA ASN A 16 -10.31 -28.03 22.18
C ASN A 16 -11.46 -28.98 21.84
N ALA A 17 -11.16 -30.24 21.52
CA ALA A 17 -12.15 -31.29 21.33
C ALA A 17 -12.42 -32.10 22.61
N ASP A 18 -11.59 -31.96 23.64
CA ASP A 18 -11.88 -32.52 24.95
C ASP A 18 -13.02 -31.75 25.64
N ASN A 19 -14.01 -32.46 26.14
CA ASN A 19 -15.22 -31.83 26.68
C ASN A 19 -14.95 -30.97 27.94
N PRO A 20 -15.46 -29.73 28.00
CA PRO A 20 -16.32 -29.11 26.99
C PRO A 20 -15.55 -28.65 25.75
N ASP A 21 -16.11 -28.95 24.57
CA ASP A 21 -15.61 -28.43 23.30
C ASP A 21 -15.55 -26.91 23.36
N ASP A 22 -14.43 -26.34 22.93
CA ASP A 22 -14.19 -24.90 22.97
C ASP A 22 -13.34 -24.46 21.80
N PHE A 23 -13.45 -23.19 21.43
CA PHE A 23 -12.56 -22.56 20.47
C PHE A 23 -12.48 -21.07 20.73
N SER A 24 -11.41 -20.45 20.25
CA SER A 24 -11.24 -19.00 20.25
C SER A 24 -10.87 -18.49 18.87
N PHE A 25 -11.37 -17.30 18.54
CA PHE A 25 -10.94 -16.56 17.35
C PHE A 25 -10.68 -15.10 17.68
N VAL A 26 -9.82 -14.46 16.90
CA VAL A 26 -9.51 -13.03 16.98
C VAL A 26 -10.04 -12.31 15.76
N LEU A 27 -10.61 -11.12 15.97
CA LEU A 27 -10.92 -10.19 14.88
C LEU A 27 -9.64 -9.50 14.42
N LEU A 28 -9.38 -9.46 13.11
CA LEU A 28 -8.24 -8.75 12.52
C LEU A 28 -8.67 -7.50 11.73
N THR A 29 -9.95 -7.18 11.80
CA THR A 29 -10.57 -5.94 11.32
C THR A 29 -11.64 -5.51 12.32
N ASP A 30 -11.95 -4.22 12.35
CA ASP A 30 -13.09 -3.71 13.10
C ASP A 30 -14.40 -4.29 12.55
N VAL A 31 -15.34 -4.62 13.43
CA VAL A 31 -16.67 -5.10 13.07
C VAL A 31 -17.74 -4.27 13.76
N THR A 32 -18.83 -4.02 13.05
CA THR A 32 -19.99 -3.33 13.64
C THR A 32 -20.96 -4.32 14.27
N ALA A 33 -21.79 -3.86 15.20
CA ALA A 33 -22.88 -4.62 15.78
C ALA A 33 -23.77 -5.29 14.68
N GLY A 34 -24.17 -6.53 14.94
CA GLY A 34 -24.94 -7.36 14.01
C GLY A 34 -24.11 -8.08 12.94
N THR A 35 -22.78 -7.94 12.94
CA THR A 35 -21.91 -8.78 12.10
C THR A 35 -22.02 -10.24 12.54
N GLU A 36 -22.25 -11.14 11.58
CA GLU A 36 -22.44 -12.58 11.84
C GLU A 36 -21.29 -13.40 11.23
N ILE A 37 -20.84 -14.41 11.98
CA ILE A 37 -19.85 -15.42 11.55
C ILE A 37 -20.38 -16.79 11.95
N THR A 38 -20.42 -17.72 11.01
CA THR A 38 -20.83 -19.11 11.25
C THR A 38 -19.60 -20.01 11.28
N PHE A 39 -19.54 -20.87 12.28
CA PHE A 39 -18.49 -21.87 12.52
C PHE A 39 -19.10 -23.26 12.38
N THR A 40 -18.46 -24.12 11.60
CA THR A 40 -18.90 -25.48 11.35
C THR A 40 -17.73 -26.45 11.44
N ASP A 41 -18.01 -27.61 12.02
CA ASP A 41 -17.20 -28.83 11.98
C ASP A 41 -17.52 -29.65 10.74
N SER A 42 -18.28 -29.12 9.76
CA SER A 42 -18.52 -29.86 8.53
C SER A 42 -17.38 -29.72 7.55
N GLY A 43 -16.68 -30.83 7.31
CA GLY A 43 -15.55 -30.91 6.39
C GLY A 43 -15.88 -30.35 4.99
N TRP A 44 -14.92 -29.63 4.42
CA TRP A 44 -15.02 -29.11 3.06
C TRP A 44 -14.60 -30.18 2.04
N LYS A 45 -15.42 -30.39 1.01
CA LYS A 45 -15.07 -31.28 -0.09
C LYS A 45 -14.17 -30.58 -1.09
N SER A 46 -13.21 -31.30 -1.65
CA SER A 46 -12.32 -30.83 -2.73
C SER A 46 -13.10 -30.46 -3.99
N SER A 47 -14.29 -31.04 -4.17
CA SER A 47 -15.24 -30.68 -5.23
C SER A 47 -15.99 -29.36 -4.98
N GLY A 48 -15.81 -28.75 -3.80
CA GLY A 48 -16.57 -27.61 -3.32
C GLY A 48 -17.77 -27.99 -2.44
N GLY A 49 -18.05 -27.14 -1.45
CA GLY A 49 -19.16 -27.27 -0.51
C GLY A 49 -18.85 -28.18 0.69
N PHE A 50 -19.66 -28.02 1.74
CA PHE A 50 -19.58 -28.80 2.96
C PHE A 50 -20.08 -30.26 2.78
N ARG A 51 -19.65 -31.15 3.68
CA ARG A 51 -20.02 -32.57 3.71
C ARG A 51 -21.47 -32.80 4.16
N ALA A 52 -22.02 -31.88 4.95
CA ALA A 52 -23.43 -31.80 5.36
C ALA A 52 -23.92 -32.83 6.39
N ASN A 53 -23.01 -33.40 7.20
CA ASN A 53 -23.35 -34.44 8.18
C ASN A 53 -23.05 -34.05 9.64
N GLU A 54 -22.54 -32.85 9.91
CA GLU A 54 -22.30 -32.32 11.26
C GLU A 54 -23.29 -31.18 11.60
N GLY A 55 -22.81 -29.98 11.94
CA GLY A 55 -23.64 -28.82 12.17
C GLY A 55 -22.84 -27.54 12.31
N ALA A 56 -23.47 -26.51 12.87
CA ALA A 56 -22.84 -25.20 12.98
C ALA A 56 -23.36 -24.36 14.14
N LYS A 57 -22.53 -23.40 14.55
CA LYS A 57 -22.85 -22.32 15.48
C LYS A 57 -22.60 -20.99 14.82
N LYS A 58 -23.49 -20.03 15.05
CA LYS A 58 -23.35 -18.66 14.54
C LYS A 58 -23.11 -17.71 15.69
N TRP A 59 -22.00 -17.00 15.62
CA TRP A 59 -21.70 -15.84 16.45
C TRP A 59 -22.33 -14.58 15.85
N THR A 60 -22.78 -13.66 16.71
CA THR A 60 -23.27 -12.34 16.30
C THR A 60 -22.67 -11.26 17.20
N ALA A 61 -22.02 -10.28 16.60
CA ALA A 61 -21.45 -9.12 17.30
C ALA A 61 -22.58 -8.33 18.00
N ALA A 62 -22.57 -8.30 19.33
CA ALA A 62 -23.59 -7.58 20.11
C ALA A 62 -23.40 -6.05 20.06
N THR A 63 -22.17 -5.61 19.87
CA THR A 63 -21.74 -4.20 19.77
C THR A 63 -20.75 -4.05 18.63
N ASP A 64 -20.33 -2.82 18.36
CA ASP A 64 -19.12 -2.59 17.58
C ASP A 64 -17.91 -3.11 18.37
N LEU A 65 -16.98 -3.78 17.69
CA LEU A 65 -15.76 -4.37 18.27
C LEU A 65 -14.57 -4.02 17.37
N SER A 66 -13.44 -3.72 18.00
CA SER A 66 -12.21 -3.37 17.28
C SER A 66 -11.44 -4.60 16.84
N ALA A 67 -10.58 -4.43 15.83
CA ALA A 67 -9.53 -5.39 15.53
C ALA A 67 -8.70 -5.68 16.80
N GLY A 68 -8.38 -6.94 17.01
CA GLY A 68 -7.69 -7.46 18.19
C GLY A 68 -8.62 -8.08 19.23
N THR A 69 -9.92 -7.81 19.19
CA THR A 69 -10.86 -8.46 20.12
C THR A 69 -10.86 -9.98 19.94
N VAL A 70 -10.66 -10.70 21.03
CA VAL A 70 -10.76 -12.16 21.08
C VAL A 70 -12.14 -12.59 21.58
N ILE A 71 -12.74 -13.55 20.88
CA ILE A 71 -14.02 -14.15 21.22
C ILE A 71 -13.79 -15.63 21.50
N ASN A 72 -14.35 -16.13 22.61
CA ASN A 72 -14.25 -17.52 23.01
C ASN A 72 -15.65 -18.17 23.06
N PHE A 73 -15.79 -19.34 22.46
CA PHE A 73 -17.07 -20.01 22.29
C PHE A 73 -17.79 -20.32 23.60
N VAL A 74 -17.06 -20.86 24.59
CA VAL A 74 -17.65 -21.20 25.89
C VAL A 74 -17.84 -19.95 26.77
N ALA A 75 -16.86 -19.06 26.85
CA ALA A 75 -16.96 -17.86 27.70
C ALA A 75 -18.02 -16.87 27.21
N ASP A 76 -18.19 -16.74 25.89
CA ASP A 76 -19.11 -15.80 25.26
C ASP A 76 -20.36 -16.50 24.69
N ALA A 77 -20.73 -17.67 25.24
CA ALA A 77 -21.79 -18.54 24.73
C ALA A 77 -23.14 -17.84 24.46
N ALA A 78 -23.45 -16.75 25.17
CA ALA A 78 -24.66 -15.96 24.95
C ALA A 78 -24.73 -15.28 23.56
N GLN A 79 -23.57 -15.11 22.89
CA GLN A 79 -23.46 -14.55 21.54
C GLN A 79 -23.57 -15.61 20.44
N PHE A 80 -23.64 -16.90 20.81
CA PHE A 80 -23.70 -18.01 19.88
C PHE A 80 -25.10 -18.62 19.81
N THR A 81 -25.56 -18.86 18.58
CA THR A 81 -26.84 -19.52 18.28
C THR A 81 -26.62 -20.72 17.38
N THR A 82 -27.56 -21.67 17.36
CA THR A 82 -27.51 -22.81 16.44
C THR A 82 -27.71 -22.36 14.99
N ALA A 83 -26.90 -22.87 14.08
CA ALA A 83 -26.90 -22.49 12.66
C ALA A 83 -26.92 -23.71 11.71
N ASN A 84 -27.52 -24.81 12.17
CA ASN A 84 -27.68 -26.04 11.40
C ASN A 84 -28.57 -25.84 10.16
N ASP A 85 -28.20 -26.47 9.04
CA ASP A 85 -29.01 -26.52 7.82
C ASP A 85 -28.65 -27.73 6.94
N SER A 86 -29.20 -27.83 5.73
CA SER A 86 -28.96 -28.96 4.82
C SER A 86 -27.58 -28.99 4.17
N ASN A 87 -26.79 -27.91 4.26
CA ASN A 87 -25.45 -27.84 3.69
C ASN A 87 -24.38 -28.16 4.73
N VAL A 88 -24.54 -27.71 5.99
CA VAL A 88 -23.59 -28.04 7.09
C VAL A 88 -23.99 -29.26 7.91
N GLY A 89 -25.28 -29.61 7.92
CA GLY A 89 -25.84 -30.71 8.69
C GLY A 89 -26.66 -30.27 9.90
N THR A 90 -27.28 -31.24 10.59
CA THR A 90 -28.20 -31.01 11.71
C THR A 90 -27.79 -31.64 13.04
N ALA A 91 -26.60 -32.24 13.12
CA ALA A 91 -26.06 -32.85 14.33
C ALA A 91 -25.51 -31.84 15.36
N GLY A 92 -25.37 -30.57 14.96
CA GLY A 92 -24.72 -29.54 15.78
C GLY A 92 -23.20 -29.57 15.63
N LEU A 93 -22.54 -28.52 16.13
CA LEU A 93 -21.08 -28.42 16.20
C LEU A 93 -20.59 -29.30 17.36
N ASN A 94 -19.87 -30.39 17.08
CA ASN A 94 -19.28 -31.29 18.07
C ASN A 94 -17.90 -31.75 17.59
N LEU A 95 -16.85 -31.33 18.28
CA LEU A 95 -15.46 -31.57 17.88
C LEU A 95 -15.00 -32.97 18.30
N SER A 96 -14.42 -33.71 17.37
CA SER A 96 -13.89 -35.05 17.62
C SER A 96 -12.50 -35.03 18.26
N ALA A 97 -12.31 -35.85 19.30
CA ALA A 97 -10.99 -36.10 19.90
C ALA A 97 -10.02 -36.80 18.92
N ASP A 98 -10.52 -37.54 17.93
CA ASP A 98 -9.69 -38.15 16.88
C ASP A 98 -9.25 -37.13 15.79
N GLY A 99 -9.29 -35.83 16.11
CA GLY A 99 -9.03 -34.70 15.22
C GLY A 99 -10.27 -34.25 14.45
N ASP A 100 -10.41 -32.96 14.19
CA ASP A 100 -11.56 -32.39 13.49
C ASP A 100 -11.18 -31.15 12.68
N GLN A 101 -12.17 -30.47 12.12
CA GLN A 101 -12.09 -29.17 11.51
C GLN A 101 -12.97 -28.14 12.22
N LEU A 102 -12.58 -26.89 12.09
CA LEU A 102 -13.42 -25.74 12.37
C LEU A 102 -13.27 -24.74 11.23
N ILE A 103 -14.35 -24.53 10.48
CA ILE A 103 -14.38 -23.65 9.32
C ILE A 103 -15.30 -22.47 9.64
N ALA A 104 -14.76 -21.26 9.52
CA ALA A 104 -15.47 -20.02 9.72
C ALA A 104 -15.87 -19.41 8.37
N PHE A 105 -17.14 -18.98 8.26
CA PHE A 105 -17.65 -18.32 7.07
C PHE A 105 -18.72 -17.28 7.39
N GLN A 106 -18.94 -16.36 6.45
CA GLN A 106 -20.04 -15.40 6.46
C GLN A 106 -21.02 -15.71 5.31
N GLY A 107 -22.30 -15.36 5.51
CA GLY A 107 -23.35 -15.54 4.50
C GLY A 107 -23.99 -16.92 4.54
N ALA A 108 -24.62 -17.31 3.42
CA ALA A 108 -25.35 -18.57 3.32
C ALA A 108 -24.39 -19.76 3.15
N SER A 109 -24.63 -20.86 3.86
CA SER A 109 -23.85 -22.11 3.76
C SER A 109 -23.83 -22.75 2.37
N SER A 110 -24.79 -22.42 1.50
CA SER A 110 -24.82 -22.85 0.09
C SER A 110 -23.87 -22.07 -0.83
N ALA A 111 -23.45 -20.87 -0.40
CA ALA A 111 -22.52 -20.00 -1.12
C ALA A 111 -21.72 -19.16 -0.10
N PRO A 112 -20.90 -19.82 0.74
CA PRO A 112 -20.26 -19.18 1.88
C PRO A 112 -19.11 -18.27 1.43
N VAL A 113 -18.95 -17.14 2.12
CA VAL A 113 -17.68 -16.39 2.10
C VAL A 113 -16.80 -16.99 3.18
N LEU A 114 -15.86 -17.85 2.79
CA LEU A 114 -14.93 -18.51 3.71
C LEU A 114 -13.95 -17.49 4.29
N LEU A 115 -13.78 -17.50 5.62
CA LEU A 115 -12.97 -16.53 6.35
C LEU A 115 -11.67 -17.13 6.88
N PHE A 116 -11.78 -18.32 7.49
CA PHE A 116 -10.65 -19.03 8.08
C PHE A 116 -10.98 -20.52 8.27
N ALA A 117 -9.97 -21.38 8.28
CA ALA A 117 -10.12 -22.80 8.61
C ALA A 117 -8.98 -23.28 9.51
N LEU A 118 -9.31 -24.14 10.47
CA LEU A 118 -8.35 -24.87 11.30
C LEU A 118 -8.73 -26.36 11.27
N SER A 119 -7.76 -27.24 11.10
CA SER A 119 -7.95 -28.68 11.28
C SER A 119 -6.88 -29.23 12.22
N THR A 120 -7.25 -30.18 13.07
CA THR A 120 -6.32 -30.92 13.94
C THR A 120 -6.07 -32.35 13.49
N HIS A 121 -6.75 -32.82 12.44
CA HIS A 121 -6.60 -34.17 11.90
C HIS A 121 -5.41 -34.27 10.91
N GLY A 122 -4.22 -34.02 11.43
CA GLY A 122 -2.96 -34.02 10.68
C GLY A 122 -2.43 -32.63 10.32
N ASN A 123 -1.25 -32.60 9.71
CA ASN A 123 -0.48 -31.41 9.33
C ASN A 123 -0.67 -31.00 7.86
N SER A 124 -1.65 -31.59 7.18
CA SER A 124 -2.03 -31.26 5.81
C SER A 124 -3.51 -31.51 5.58
N PHE A 125 -4.10 -30.80 4.62
CA PHE A 125 -5.49 -30.96 4.24
C PHE A 125 -5.69 -32.17 3.30
N SER A 126 -6.84 -32.83 3.42
CA SER A 126 -7.23 -33.99 2.59
C SER A 126 -8.74 -33.98 2.34
N ASP A 127 -9.24 -34.66 1.32
CA ASP A 127 -10.67 -34.56 1.00
C ASP A 127 -11.59 -34.95 2.18
N ALA A 128 -12.70 -34.22 2.37
CA ALA A 128 -13.66 -34.51 3.44
C ALA A 128 -14.43 -35.82 3.17
N SER A 129 -13.88 -36.92 3.67
CA SER A 129 -14.40 -38.28 3.44
C SER A 129 -15.12 -38.86 4.66
N ASP A 130 -14.86 -38.32 5.84
CA ASP A 130 -15.43 -38.70 7.13
C ASP A 130 -15.68 -37.43 7.97
N SER A 131 -15.96 -37.59 9.27
CA SER A 131 -16.21 -36.49 10.20
C SER A 131 -14.96 -35.72 10.62
N ASN A 132 -13.78 -36.26 10.36
CA ASN A 132 -12.52 -35.78 10.92
C ASN A 132 -11.68 -35.07 9.85
N SER A 133 -12.02 -35.22 8.57
CA SER A 133 -11.26 -34.72 7.43
C SER A 133 -11.90 -33.52 6.75
N THR A 134 -11.06 -32.57 6.35
CA THR A 134 -11.44 -31.43 5.51
C THR A 134 -10.41 -31.14 4.45
N ALA A 135 -10.87 -30.83 3.23
CA ALA A 135 -10.02 -30.27 2.19
C ALA A 135 -9.67 -28.83 2.54
N LEU A 136 -8.66 -28.26 1.86
CA LEU A 136 -8.38 -26.83 1.89
C LEU A 136 -9.59 -26.10 1.29
N PRO A 137 -10.34 -25.29 2.06
CA PRO A 137 -11.52 -24.62 1.53
C PRO A 137 -11.15 -23.63 0.42
N THR A 138 -11.94 -23.63 -0.66
CA THR A 138 -11.64 -22.81 -1.84
C THR A 138 -11.65 -21.32 -1.48
N GLY A 139 -10.59 -20.60 -1.86
CA GLY A 139 -10.44 -19.17 -1.54
C GLY A 139 -9.66 -18.89 -0.26
N LEU A 140 -9.28 -19.92 0.50
CA LEU A 140 -8.32 -19.81 1.60
C LEU A 140 -6.91 -20.20 1.15
N THR A 141 -5.91 -19.64 1.83
CA THR A 141 -4.49 -19.86 1.55
C THR A 141 -3.87 -20.67 2.68
N LEU A 142 -3.21 -21.77 2.33
CA LEU A 142 -2.51 -22.64 3.29
C LEU A 142 -1.50 -21.83 4.12
N ASP A 143 -1.50 -22.07 5.44
CA ASP A 143 -0.63 -21.41 6.42
C ASP A 143 -0.75 -19.88 6.44
N VAL A 144 -1.88 -19.34 5.97
CA VAL A 144 -2.27 -17.93 6.15
C VAL A 144 -3.70 -17.84 6.67
N THR A 145 -4.66 -18.42 5.94
CA THR A 145 -6.09 -18.43 6.30
C THR A 145 -6.68 -19.84 6.43
N ALA A 146 -5.88 -20.87 6.19
CA ALA A 146 -6.25 -22.26 6.43
C ALA A 146 -5.07 -23.03 7.05
N LEU A 147 -5.27 -23.56 8.25
CA LEU A 147 -4.22 -24.18 9.05
C LEU A 147 -4.52 -25.66 9.30
N ALA A 148 -3.52 -26.51 9.09
CA ALA A 148 -3.51 -27.89 9.57
C ALA A 148 -2.52 -27.98 10.75
N ARG A 149 -3.02 -28.37 11.92
CA ARG A 149 -2.33 -28.35 13.21
C ARG A 149 -2.48 -29.69 13.95
N GLY A 150 -2.43 -30.81 13.25
CA GLY A 150 -2.27 -32.13 13.89
C GLY A 150 -0.82 -32.47 14.22
N ALA A 151 -0.64 -33.54 14.99
CA ALA A 151 0.67 -34.00 15.47
C ALA A 151 1.61 -34.53 14.37
N GLY A 152 1.09 -34.83 13.18
CA GLY A 152 1.90 -35.40 12.10
C GLY A 152 1.15 -35.54 10.78
N ALA A 153 1.45 -36.61 10.03
CA ALA A 153 0.77 -36.91 8.77
C ALA A 153 -0.77 -37.00 8.94
N PRO A 154 -1.58 -36.99 7.87
CA PRO A 154 -3.04 -37.14 7.98
C PRO A 154 -3.43 -38.33 8.86
N GLY A 155 -4.34 -38.10 9.82
CA GLY A 155 -4.69 -39.08 10.85
C GLY A 155 -3.72 -39.18 12.04
N ALA A 156 -2.76 -38.25 12.17
CA ALA A 156 -2.01 -38.04 13.40
C ALA A 156 -2.41 -36.67 13.98
N GLU A 157 -3.19 -36.74 15.04
CA GLU A 157 -3.98 -35.67 15.61
C GLU A 157 -3.40 -35.12 16.92
N TRP A 158 -3.86 -33.93 17.26
CA TRP A 158 -3.96 -33.51 18.65
C TRP A 158 -5.42 -33.17 18.92
N ASP A 159 -5.96 -33.64 20.03
CA ASP A 159 -7.33 -33.35 20.46
C ASP A 159 -7.53 -31.84 20.66
N ASN A 160 -6.47 -31.17 21.11
CA ASN A 160 -6.48 -29.76 21.47
C ASN A 160 -5.28 -29.03 20.88
N VAL A 161 -5.51 -27.83 20.35
CA VAL A 161 -4.47 -26.92 19.87
C VAL A 161 -4.73 -25.49 20.31
N VAL A 162 -3.65 -24.76 20.59
CA VAL A 162 -3.72 -23.33 20.91
C VAL A 162 -2.52 -22.60 20.32
N TYR A 163 -2.77 -21.40 19.81
CA TYR A 163 -1.72 -20.47 19.42
C TYR A 163 -0.97 -19.99 20.68
N VAL A 164 0.36 -19.88 20.58
CA VAL A 164 1.27 -19.45 21.66
C VAL A 164 2.28 -18.40 21.18
N GLY A 165 2.07 -17.85 19.99
CA GLY A 165 2.95 -16.86 19.37
C GLY A 165 2.66 -15.41 19.77
N PRO A 166 3.26 -14.45 19.04
CA PRO A 166 3.03 -13.02 19.22
C PRO A 166 1.56 -12.61 19.09
N THR A 167 1.10 -11.70 19.95
CA THR A 167 -0.27 -11.16 19.96
C THR A 167 -0.33 -9.65 19.66
N SER A 168 0.75 -9.10 19.10
CA SER A 168 0.84 -7.69 18.69
C SER A 168 1.51 -7.59 17.33
N GLY A 169 0.97 -6.74 16.46
CA GLY A 169 1.47 -6.50 15.11
C GLY A 169 0.37 -6.03 14.16
N THR A 170 0.72 -5.83 12.90
CA THR A 170 -0.28 -5.61 11.84
C THR A 170 -1.10 -6.87 11.58
N LYS A 171 -2.22 -6.73 10.86
CA LYS A 171 -3.03 -7.86 10.42
C LYS A 171 -2.19 -8.90 9.66
N GLU A 172 -1.32 -8.43 8.76
CA GLU A 172 -0.45 -9.26 7.93
C GLU A 172 0.60 -10.00 8.78
N GLU A 173 1.24 -9.30 9.72
CA GLU A 173 2.22 -9.89 10.63
C GLU A 173 1.58 -10.94 11.54
N LEU A 174 0.38 -10.66 12.06
CA LEU A 174 -0.36 -11.58 12.90
C LEU A 174 -0.84 -12.82 12.12
N LEU A 175 -1.34 -12.67 10.88
CA LEU A 175 -1.69 -13.81 10.03
C LEU A 175 -0.46 -14.67 9.72
N ALA A 176 0.69 -14.06 9.42
CA ALA A 176 1.94 -14.79 9.21
C ALA A 176 2.39 -15.53 10.47
N ALA A 177 2.28 -14.91 11.64
CA ALA A 177 2.64 -15.53 12.91
C ALA A 177 1.70 -16.69 13.28
N ILE A 178 0.39 -16.52 13.10
CA ILE A 178 -0.64 -17.55 13.30
C ILE A 178 -0.48 -18.69 12.28
N GLY A 179 -0.09 -18.35 11.05
CA GLY A 179 0.25 -19.27 9.97
C GLY A 179 1.47 -20.17 10.25
N ASN A 180 2.37 -19.73 11.14
CA ASN A 180 3.56 -20.48 11.48
C ASN A 180 3.26 -21.59 12.52
N ALA A 181 3.42 -22.86 12.13
CA ALA A 181 3.21 -24.01 13.01
C ALA A 181 4.08 -24.01 14.28
N ALA A 182 5.25 -23.35 14.28
CA ALA A 182 6.11 -23.22 15.46
C ALA A 182 5.48 -22.38 16.59
N ASN A 183 4.46 -21.57 16.26
CA ASN A 183 3.72 -20.75 17.22
C ASN A 183 2.47 -21.46 17.76
N TRP A 184 2.38 -22.79 17.64
CA TRP A 184 1.26 -23.57 18.13
C TRP A 184 1.72 -24.63 19.12
N SER A 185 0.89 -24.89 20.13
CA SER A 185 1.01 -26.02 21.03
C SER A 185 -0.18 -26.95 20.81
N GLY A 186 0.08 -28.25 20.78
CA GLY A 186 -0.95 -29.28 20.72
C GLY A 186 -0.82 -30.32 21.83
N SER A 187 -1.93 -30.95 22.21
CA SER A 187 -2.04 -31.81 23.39
C SER A 187 -3.29 -32.69 23.35
N ASP A 188 -3.17 -33.93 23.83
CA ASP A 188 -4.28 -34.88 24.06
C ASP A 188 -4.98 -34.61 25.42
N SER A 189 -4.86 -33.38 25.90
CA SER A 189 -5.46 -32.89 27.13
C SER A 189 -5.75 -31.41 26.95
N ILE A 190 -6.91 -30.99 27.47
CA ILE A 190 -7.41 -29.61 27.42
C ILE A 190 -6.29 -28.57 27.58
N LEU A 191 -6.19 -27.67 26.59
CA LEU A 191 -5.34 -26.49 26.63
C LEU A 191 -6.14 -25.26 27.09
N VAL A 192 -5.43 -24.31 27.72
CA VAL A 192 -6.04 -23.03 28.10
C VAL A 192 -6.18 -22.16 26.86
N GLN A 193 -7.41 -21.92 26.42
CA GLN A 193 -7.71 -21.06 25.29
C GLN A 193 -7.32 -19.59 25.55
N ILE A 194 -6.85 -18.90 24.52
CA ILE A 194 -6.60 -17.45 24.59
C ILE A 194 -7.94 -16.73 24.70
N LYS A 195 -8.01 -15.80 25.67
CA LYS A 195 -9.18 -14.94 25.95
C LYS A 195 -8.79 -13.46 26.10
N THR A 196 -7.51 -13.16 25.91
CA THR A 196 -6.96 -11.81 26.00
C THR A 196 -6.82 -11.24 24.60
N ASP A 197 -7.26 -10.00 24.44
CA ASP A 197 -7.20 -9.29 23.17
C ASP A 197 -5.78 -9.17 22.64
N PHE A 198 -5.67 -9.22 21.32
CA PHE A 198 -4.47 -8.90 20.57
C PHE A 198 -4.37 -7.37 20.41
N SER A 199 -3.16 -6.88 20.21
CA SER A 199 -2.89 -5.50 19.81
C SER A 199 -2.70 -5.45 18.29
N VAL A 200 -3.80 -5.28 17.56
CA VAL A 200 -3.74 -5.09 16.10
C VAL A 200 -3.40 -3.64 15.80
N THR A 201 -2.23 -3.40 15.23
CA THR A 201 -1.83 -2.07 14.78
C THR A 201 -2.26 -1.86 13.34
N SER A 202 -2.77 -0.68 12.99
CA SER A 202 -2.92 -0.32 11.58
C SER A 202 -1.55 -0.35 10.91
N GLY A 203 -1.43 -0.99 9.75
CA GLY A 203 -0.28 -0.76 8.87
C GLY A 203 -0.10 0.74 8.66
N ALA A 204 1.14 1.20 8.56
CA ALA A 204 1.38 2.62 8.40
C ALA A 204 0.84 3.08 7.03
N ALA A 205 0.16 4.24 7.01
CA ALA A 205 -0.54 4.70 5.81
C ALA A 205 0.42 4.84 4.62
N PRO A 206 0.04 4.37 3.42
CA PRO A 206 0.89 4.47 2.24
C PRO A 206 1.14 5.94 1.90
N GLN A 207 2.31 6.21 1.35
CA GLN A 207 2.76 7.56 1.05
C GLN A 207 3.05 7.73 -0.43
N THR A 208 2.82 8.95 -0.93
CA THR A 208 3.16 9.33 -2.30
C THR A 208 4.03 10.56 -2.30
N ILE A 209 4.93 10.63 -3.29
CA ILE A 209 5.84 11.76 -3.52
C ILE A 209 5.60 12.32 -4.92
N GLY A 210 5.51 13.64 -5.02
CA GLY A 210 5.35 14.36 -6.28
C GLY A 210 5.83 15.79 -6.16
N PHE A 211 5.98 16.49 -7.28
CA PHE A 211 6.16 17.93 -7.25
C PHE A 211 4.86 18.61 -6.78
N ALA A 212 4.98 19.67 -5.98
CA ALA A 212 3.84 20.50 -5.61
C ALA A 212 3.17 21.10 -6.85
N ASP A 213 1.88 21.39 -6.78
CA ASP A 213 1.11 21.96 -7.89
C ASP A 213 1.77 23.23 -8.46
N GLU A 214 2.29 24.12 -7.61
CA GLU A 214 2.98 25.34 -8.06
C GLU A 214 4.35 25.07 -8.71
N SER A 215 4.91 23.88 -8.49
CA SER A 215 6.20 23.46 -9.04
C SER A 215 6.08 22.65 -10.32
N LEU A 216 4.88 22.25 -10.74
CA LEU A 216 4.67 21.49 -11.98
C LEU A 216 5.04 22.30 -13.24
N SER A 217 4.90 23.63 -13.19
CA SER A 217 5.23 24.55 -14.27
C SER A 217 5.78 25.86 -13.70
N VAL A 218 7.07 26.10 -13.86
CA VAL A 218 7.77 27.29 -13.36
C VAL A 218 8.33 28.10 -14.53
N ALA A 219 8.29 29.43 -14.46
CA ALA A 219 8.95 30.29 -15.44
C ALA A 219 9.55 31.52 -14.78
N ALA A 220 10.76 31.91 -15.18
CA ALA A 220 11.42 33.12 -14.72
C ALA A 220 12.39 33.62 -15.79
N ALA A 221 12.69 34.93 -15.73
CA ALA A 221 13.75 35.51 -16.56
C ALA A 221 15.13 35.07 -16.08
N GLU A 222 16.10 34.93 -16.97
CA GLU A 222 17.47 34.58 -16.62
C GLU A 222 18.22 35.73 -15.94
N GLY A 223 17.96 36.97 -16.39
CA GLY A 223 18.51 38.22 -15.90
C GLY A 223 19.82 38.63 -16.57
N ASP A 224 20.05 39.94 -16.71
CA ASP A 224 21.22 40.51 -17.42
C ASP A 224 22.63 40.13 -16.87
N ALA A 225 22.70 39.49 -15.70
CA ALA A 225 23.94 39.06 -15.03
C ALA A 225 23.68 38.17 -13.81
N GLY A 226 24.66 37.33 -13.47
CA GLY A 226 24.67 36.60 -12.22
C GLY A 226 23.89 35.30 -12.34
N THR A 227 22.96 35.04 -11.41
CA THR A 227 22.20 33.78 -11.42
C THR A 227 20.77 33.97 -10.97
N THR A 228 19.85 33.24 -11.61
CA THR A 228 18.45 33.09 -11.20
C THR A 228 18.21 31.67 -10.68
N VAL A 229 17.55 31.54 -9.53
CA VAL A 229 17.31 30.24 -8.89
C VAL A 229 15.88 29.78 -9.15
N PHE A 230 15.74 28.70 -9.92
CA PHE A 230 14.49 27.97 -10.06
C PHE A 230 14.35 27.00 -8.88
N THR A 231 13.22 27.08 -8.17
CA THR A 231 12.94 26.26 -6.98
C THR A 231 11.73 25.38 -7.25
N PHE A 232 11.87 24.09 -6.95
CA PHE A 232 10.82 23.09 -7.07
C PHE A 232 10.57 22.46 -5.70
N THR A 233 9.34 22.58 -5.22
CA THR A 233 8.89 21.90 -4.01
C THR A 233 8.51 20.46 -4.37
N VAL A 234 9.08 19.51 -3.63
CA VAL A 234 8.68 18.09 -3.66
C VAL A 234 7.87 17.84 -2.39
N GLU A 235 6.65 17.34 -2.55
CA GLU A 235 5.70 17.10 -1.47
C GLU A 235 5.49 15.62 -1.20
N ARG A 236 5.08 15.35 0.03
CA ARG A 236 4.71 14.06 0.56
C ARG A 236 3.27 14.08 1.02
N ALA A 237 2.48 13.10 0.58
CA ALA A 237 1.12 12.86 1.03
C ALA A 237 0.99 11.48 1.70
N GLY A 238 -0.13 11.26 2.40
CA GLY A 238 -0.45 9.97 3.04
C GLY A 238 0.14 9.75 4.44
N GLY A 239 1.12 10.54 4.88
CA GLY A 239 1.67 10.50 6.23
C GLY A 239 3.05 11.17 6.34
N THR A 240 3.62 11.22 7.54
CA THR A 240 4.96 11.80 7.82
C THR A 240 5.91 10.85 8.55
N THR A 241 5.54 9.56 8.69
CA THR A 241 6.34 8.53 9.37
C THR A 241 7.55 8.10 8.56
N GLY A 242 8.74 8.24 9.12
CA GLY A 242 10.01 7.93 8.46
C GLY A 242 10.51 9.06 7.56
N GLU A 243 11.83 9.11 7.37
CA GLU A 243 12.51 9.98 6.41
C GLU A 243 12.35 9.42 5.00
N VAL A 244 12.06 10.29 4.04
CA VAL A 244 11.97 9.92 2.62
C VAL A 244 13.20 10.43 1.89
N SER A 245 13.87 9.55 1.14
CA SER A 245 14.86 9.92 0.13
C SER A 245 14.24 9.85 -1.26
N PHE A 246 14.57 10.80 -2.12
CA PHE A 246 14.12 10.82 -3.51
C PHE A 246 15.25 11.23 -4.45
N SER A 247 15.18 10.79 -5.70
CA SER A 247 16.07 11.24 -6.76
C SER A 247 15.36 11.29 -8.10
N GLY A 248 15.97 11.99 -9.06
CA GLY A 248 15.42 12.18 -10.39
C GLY A 248 16.44 12.62 -11.42
N THR A 249 15.98 12.75 -12.65
CA THR A 249 16.76 13.20 -13.80
C THR A 249 16.30 14.56 -14.29
N ILE A 250 17.21 15.31 -14.90
CA ILE A 250 16.94 16.57 -15.57
C ILE A 250 17.12 16.37 -17.07
N ALA A 251 16.09 16.67 -17.86
CA ALA A 251 16.15 16.69 -19.32
C ALA A 251 16.21 18.14 -19.79
N LEU A 252 17.30 18.50 -20.47
CA LEU A 252 17.64 19.87 -20.85
C LEU A 252 16.74 20.45 -21.95
N GLY A 253 16.11 19.63 -22.77
CA GLY A 253 15.28 20.16 -23.87
C GLY A 253 16.13 20.97 -24.85
N ALA A 254 15.83 22.27 -24.98
CA ALA A 254 16.57 23.21 -25.84
C ALA A 254 17.80 23.83 -25.14
N THR A 255 17.80 23.89 -23.80
CA THR A 255 18.88 24.49 -23.01
C THR A 255 20.19 23.74 -23.19
N ASP A 256 21.31 24.44 -23.15
CA ASP A 256 22.65 23.90 -23.15
C ASP A 256 23.42 24.13 -21.83
N ALA A 257 24.74 24.24 -21.87
CA ALA A 257 25.56 24.44 -20.67
C ALA A 257 25.77 25.92 -20.31
N ALA A 258 25.49 26.85 -21.23
CA ALA A 258 25.58 28.28 -21.02
C ALA A 258 24.49 28.78 -20.06
N ASP A 259 23.27 28.28 -20.22
CA ASP A 259 22.08 28.72 -19.45
C ASP A 259 22.12 28.30 -17.98
N PHE A 260 23.08 27.46 -17.56
CA PHE A 260 23.18 26.99 -16.17
C PHE A 260 24.49 27.39 -15.51
N ALA A 261 24.36 27.93 -14.30
CA ALA A 261 25.50 28.23 -13.46
C ALA A 261 26.20 26.94 -13.02
N GLY A 262 27.40 26.69 -13.56
CA GLY A 262 28.19 25.49 -13.26
C GLY A 262 28.03 24.35 -14.27
N GLY A 263 27.36 24.61 -15.41
CA GLY A 263 27.15 23.65 -16.50
C GLY A 263 25.85 22.88 -16.39
N ALA A 264 25.47 22.21 -17.48
CA ALA A 264 24.16 21.58 -17.64
C ALA A 264 23.93 20.44 -16.62
N PRO A 265 22.92 20.54 -15.74
CA PRO A 265 22.65 19.53 -14.73
C PRO A 265 21.87 18.34 -15.31
N THR A 266 22.17 17.12 -14.87
CA THR A 266 21.53 15.90 -15.40
C THR A 266 20.71 15.12 -14.37
N THR A 267 20.92 15.37 -13.08
CA THR A 267 20.28 14.64 -11.97
C THR A 267 20.04 15.56 -10.78
N PHE A 268 19.09 15.18 -9.93
CA PHE A 268 18.87 15.80 -8.61
C PHE A 268 18.51 14.73 -7.58
N ASP A 269 18.71 15.05 -6.31
CA ASP A 269 18.31 14.23 -5.16
C ASP A 269 17.94 15.11 -3.97
N GLY A 270 17.26 14.53 -2.99
CA GLY A 270 16.89 15.20 -1.76
C GLY A 270 16.26 14.28 -0.74
N THR A 271 16.00 14.84 0.44
CA THR A 271 15.31 14.13 1.53
C THR A 271 14.19 14.98 2.11
N ILE A 272 13.07 14.33 2.46
CA ILE A 272 12.00 14.89 3.30
C ILE A 272 12.15 14.26 4.69
N PRO A 273 12.64 14.99 5.70
CA PRO A 273 12.84 14.46 7.05
C PRO A 273 11.56 13.86 7.65
N ALA A 274 11.72 12.92 8.58
CA ALA A 274 10.58 12.40 9.36
C ALA A 274 9.81 13.55 10.04
N GLY A 275 8.49 13.52 9.94
CA GLY A 275 7.61 14.60 10.42
C GLY A 275 7.43 15.78 9.46
N ALA A 276 8.25 15.91 8.42
CA ALA A 276 8.10 16.93 7.39
C ALA A 276 7.22 16.46 6.23
N THR A 277 6.62 17.42 5.51
CA THR A 277 5.73 17.17 4.38
C THR A 277 6.33 17.58 3.03
N SER A 278 7.47 18.26 3.02
CA SER A 278 8.10 18.71 1.78
C SER A 278 9.61 18.95 1.91
N ALA A 279 10.27 19.03 0.75
CA ALA A 279 11.63 19.49 0.57
C ALA A 279 11.73 20.29 -0.74
N THR A 280 12.85 21.00 -0.95
CA THR A 280 13.05 21.78 -2.16
C THR A 280 14.25 21.29 -2.96
N VAL A 281 14.11 21.26 -4.28
CA VAL A 281 15.19 21.08 -5.26
C VAL A 281 15.39 22.41 -5.97
N THR A 282 16.64 22.82 -6.19
CA THR A 282 16.94 24.08 -6.90
C THR A 282 17.81 23.84 -8.12
N VAL A 283 17.52 24.56 -9.20
CA VAL A 283 18.36 24.65 -10.40
C VAL A 283 18.77 26.10 -10.59
N THR A 284 20.05 26.34 -10.80
CA THR A 284 20.60 27.70 -10.91
C THR A 284 20.88 28.03 -12.36
N VAL A 285 20.11 28.96 -12.91
CA VAL A 285 20.26 29.50 -14.26
C VAL A 285 21.27 30.63 -14.25
N ALA A 286 22.16 30.66 -15.24
CA ALA A 286 23.11 31.76 -15.43
C ALA A 286 22.40 32.89 -16.19
N GLY A 287 22.59 34.12 -15.74
CA GLY A 287 22.09 35.28 -16.46
C GLY A 287 23.20 35.91 -17.31
N ASP A 288 22.88 36.34 -18.53
CA ASP A 288 23.80 37.02 -19.44
C ASP A 288 23.15 38.16 -20.23
N THR A 289 23.67 38.51 -21.41
CA THR A 289 23.18 39.67 -22.19
C THR A 289 22.92 39.33 -23.66
N GLU A 290 22.94 38.04 -24.00
CA GLU A 290 22.69 37.54 -25.34
C GLU A 290 21.19 37.33 -25.50
N ALA A 291 20.59 37.97 -26.51
CA ALA A 291 19.17 37.80 -26.75
C ALA A 291 18.90 36.43 -27.39
N GLU A 292 18.12 35.60 -26.71
CA GLU A 292 17.83 34.21 -27.08
C GLU A 292 16.32 33.92 -27.18
N ASP A 293 15.96 32.76 -27.71
CA ASP A 293 14.55 32.29 -27.65
C ASP A 293 14.28 31.69 -26.26
N ALA A 294 13.04 31.75 -25.76
CA ALA A 294 12.70 31.11 -24.49
C ALA A 294 12.90 29.58 -24.54
N GLU A 295 13.66 29.05 -23.59
CA GLU A 295 14.06 27.65 -23.55
C GLU A 295 13.44 26.91 -22.36
N SER A 296 13.47 25.58 -22.36
CA SER A 296 12.84 24.81 -21.27
C SER A 296 13.56 23.51 -20.97
N PHE A 297 13.65 23.21 -19.68
CA PHE A 297 14.13 21.94 -19.12
C PHE A 297 13.04 21.30 -18.25
N SER A 298 13.20 20.02 -17.91
CA SER A 298 12.26 19.30 -17.06
C SER A 298 12.95 18.42 -16.02
N LEU A 299 12.35 18.32 -14.84
CA LEU A 299 12.77 17.43 -13.76
C LEU A 299 11.79 16.25 -13.71
N THR A 300 12.29 15.02 -13.63
CA THR A 300 11.45 13.83 -13.44
C THR A 300 11.95 13.02 -12.26
N LEU A 301 11.08 12.75 -11.30
CA LEU A 301 11.35 11.84 -10.18
C LEU A 301 11.50 10.41 -10.72
N THR A 302 12.54 9.69 -10.28
CA THR A 302 12.82 8.31 -10.73
C THR A 302 12.86 7.31 -9.59
N THR A 303 13.23 7.73 -8.38
CA THR A 303 13.29 6.83 -7.22
C THR A 303 12.76 7.53 -5.97
N VAL A 304 12.06 6.77 -5.12
CA VAL A 304 11.68 7.16 -3.77
C VAL A 304 11.88 5.98 -2.82
N ALA A 305 12.29 6.26 -1.59
CA ALA A 305 12.42 5.26 -0.53
C ALA A 305 12.13 5.89 0.84
N ASN A 306 11.50 5.14 1.73
CA ASN A 306 11.29 5.50 3.13
C ASN A 306 12.25 4.66 4.00
N ASP A 307 12.83 5.25 5.04
CA ASP A 307 13.71 4.55 5.97
C ASP A 307 12.98 3.55 6.89
N ASP A 308 11.67 3.71 7.03
CA ASP A 308 10.77 2.71 7.61
C ASP A 308 10.25 1.76 6.52
N ALA A 309 10.77 0.54 6.53
CA ALA A 309 10.42 -0.51 5.57
C ALA A 309 8.95 -0.97 5.64
N ALA A 310 8.20 -0.59 6.68
CA ALA A 310 6.77 -0.87 6.79
C ALA A 310 5.89 0.13 6.01
N ILE A 311 6.49 1.19 5.44
CA ILE A 311 5.79 2.20 4.65
C ILE A 311 5.85 1.84 3.17
N ASP A 312 4.69 1.53 2.58
CA ASP A 312 4.55 1.54 1.14
C ASP A 312 4.67 2.97 0.62
N ILE A 313 5.67 3.24 -0.22
CA ILE A 313 5.94 4.55 -0.81
C ILE A 313 6.05 4.46 -2.33
N SER A 314 5.48 5.43 -3.02
CA SER A 314 5.50 5.50 -4.49
C SER A 314 5.55 6.93 -5.01
N ILE A 315 5.88 7.09 -6.30
CA ILE A 315 5.81 8.37 -6.99
C ILE A 315 4.36 8.58 -7.46
N ASP A 316 3.81 9.77 -7.23
CA ASP A 316 2.56 10.17 -7.87
C ASP A 316 2.80 10.43 -9.35
N SER A 317 2.31 9.53 -10.20
CA SER A 317 2.47 9.63 -11.66
C SER A 317 1.89 10.92 -12.26
N ALA A 318 0.91 11.56 -11.62
CA ALA A 318 0.35 12.82 -12.11
C ALA A 318 1.27 14.03 -11.83
N ALA A 319 2.15 13.91 -10.83
CA ALA A 319 3.06 14.95 -10.37
C ALA A 319 4.54 14.52 -10.43
N ALA A 320 4.86 13.51 -11.26
CA ALA A 320 6.20 12.94 -11.36
C ALA A 320 7.19 13.84 -12.11
N THR A 321 6.68 14.75 -12.94
CA THR A 321 7.47 15.62 -13.81
C THR A 321 7.08 17.08 -13.62
N ALA A 322 8.08 17.92 -13.43
CA ALA A 322 7.98 19.37 -13.43
C ALA A 322 8.69 19.96 -14.67
N GLN A 323 8.13 21.02 -15.26
CA GLN A 323 8.75 21.76 -16.35
C GLN A 323 9.15 23.16 -15.89
N ALA A 324 10.30 23.63 -16.35
CA ALA A 324 10.71 25.02 -16.19
C ALA A 324 11.02 25.67 -17.53
N THR A 325 10.65 26.94 -17.66
CA THR A 325 10.94 27.80 -18.81
C THR A 325 11.84 28.94 -18.39
N ILE A 326 12.97 29.08 -19.08
CA ILE A 326 13.88 30.21 -18.98
C ILE A 326 13.37 31.25 -19.98
N LEU A 327 13.06 32.45 -19.50
CA LEU A 327 12.58 33.55 -20.34
C LEU A 327 13.75 34.51 -20.61
N ASP A 328 13.99 34.78 -21.88
CA ASP A 328 14.88 35.87 -22.31
C ASP A 328 14.33 37.23 -21.81
N ASP A 329 15.17 38.02 -21.15
CA ASP A 329 14.91 39.42 -20.81
C ASP A 329 15.86 40.43 -21.48
N ASP A 330 16.66 39.96 -22.44
CA ASP A 330 17.60 40.78 -23.18
C ASP A 330 17.02 41.47 -24.41
N SER A 331 17.67 42.57 -24.78
CA SER A 331 17.31 43.31 -25.98
C SER A 331 18.18 42.87 -27.15
N ALA A 332 17.56 42.36 -28.22
CA ALA A 332 18.25 42.16 -29.48
C ALA A 332 19.00 43.44 -29.90
N ILE A 333 20.33 43.34 -30.07
CA ILE A 333 21.17 44.49 -30.40
C ILE A 333 20.78 45.03 -31.79
N GLY A 334 19.92 46.05 -31.81
CA GLY A 334 19.74 46.92 -32.96
C GLY A 334 20.84 47.99 -32.96
N VAL A 335 21.84 47.86 -33.85
CA VAL A 335 22.84 48.92 -34.01
C VAL A 335 22.17 50.16 -34.63
N ASP A 336 21.80 51.15 -33.83
CA ASP A 336 21.39 52.47 -34.33
C ASP A 336 22.64 53.26 -34.77
N VAL A 337 22.99 53.17 -36.05
CA VAL A 337 23.99 54.06 -36.66
C VAL A 337 23.28 55.30 -37.20
N GLY A 338 22.77 56.16 -36.31
CA GLY A 338 22.27 57.47 -36.66
C GLY A 338 20.99 57.49 -37.51
N GLY A 339 20.00 56.68 -37.16
CA GLY A 339 18.67 56.67 -37.75
C GLY A 339 18.43 55.59 -38.80
N ILE A 340 19.24 54.52 -38.83
CA ILE A 340 19.02 53.37 -39.71
C ILE A 340 18.90 52.12 -38.85
N THR A 341 17.69 51.56 -38.78
CA THR A 341 17.42 50.23 -38.23
C THR A 341 17.78 49.19 -39.30
N ILE A 342 18.77 48.34 -39.04
CA ILE A 342 19.02 47.15 -39.86
C ILE A 342 18.22 46.00 -39.25
N LEU A 343 17.23 45.48 -39.99
CA LEU A 343 16.50 44.26 -39.65
C LEU A 343 17.25 43.07 -40.25
N ASP A 344 17.37 41.98 -39.49
CA ASP A 344 18.22 40.80 -39.80
C ASP A 344 17.93 40.10 -41.15
N MET A 345 16.77 40.36 -41.75
CA MET A 345 16.33 39.73 -43.00
C MET A 345 16.80 40.41 -44.29
N ALA A 346 17.66 41.43 -44.24
CA ALA A 346 18.12 42.13 -45.45
C ALA A 346 19.40 41.51 -46.03
N GLU A 347 19.27 40.69 -47.10
CA GLU A 347 20.40 40.06 -47.81
C GLU A 347 21.45 41.05 -48.37
N SER A 348 21.15 42.35 -48.47
CA SER A 348 22.18 43.41 -48.61
C SER A 348 21.63 44.80 -48.29
N LEU A 349 22.49 45.66 -47.72
CA LEU A 349 22.21 47.09 -47.50
C LEU A 349 22.89 47.91 -48.61
N GLN A 350 22.13 48.49 -49.54
CA GLN A 350 22.68 49.47 -50.50
C GLN A 350 22.50 50.89 -49.97
N VAL A 351 23.57 51.48 -49.42
CA VAL A 351 23.59 52.90 -49.03
C VAL A 351 24.14 53.72 -50.20
N ARG A 352 23.30 54.61 -50.76
CA ARG A 352 23.73 55.60 -51.76
C ARG A 352 24.07 56.92 -51.07
N LEU A 353 25.34 57.18 -50.82
CA LEU A 353 25.80 58.51 -50.40
C LEU A 353 25.83 59.44 -51.62
N THR A 354 24.95 60.44 -51.65
CA THR A 354 25.04 61.54 -52.61
C THR A 354 26.14 62.51 -52.15
N PRO A 355 27.19 62.78 -52.95
CA PRO A 355 28.20 63.76 -52.59
C PRO A 355 27.56 65.15 -52.46
N ARG A 356 27.81 65.83 -51.34
CA ARG A 356 27.43 67.23 -51.17
C ARG A 356 28.27 68.09 -52.12
N SER A 357 27.63 68.83 -53.01
CA SER A 357 28.33 69.71 -53.96
C SER A 357 29.30 70.65 -53.24
N PRO A 358 30.53 70.83 -53.75
CA PRO A 358 31.51 71.72 -53.10
C PRO A 358 31.03 73.18 -53.16
N PRO A 359 31.40 74.01 -52.17
CA PRO A 359 30.97 75.40 -52.11
C PRO A 359 31.52 76.19 -53.32
N ARG A 360 30.61 76.90 -53.99
CA ARG A 360 30.92 77.84 -55.09
C ARG A 360 31.87 78.92 -54.55
N ARG A 361 33.11 78.96 -55.05
CA ARG A 361 33.95 80.16 -54.90
C ARG A 361 33.54 81.15 -55.99
N SER A 362 33.08 82.33 -55.57
CA SER A 362 32.88 83.48 -56.47
C SER A 362 34.23 84.18 -56.73
N PRO A 363 34.44 84.74 -57.93
CA PRO A 363 35.71 85.34 -58.37
C PRO A 363 36.09 86.62 -57.63
#